data_AF-A0A1B6FUE8-F1
#
_entry.id   AF-A0A1B6FUE8-F1
#
_cell.length_a   1.000
_cell.length_b   1.000
_cell.length_c   1.000
_cell.angle_alpha   90.00
_cell.angle_beta   90.00
_cell.angle_gamma   90.00
#
_symmetry.space_group_name_H-M   'P 1'
#
loop_
_entity.id
_entity.type
_entity.pdbx_description
1 polymer ?
#
loop_
_entity_poly.entity_id
_entity_poly.type
_entity_poly.pdbx_seq_one_letter_code
_entity_poly.pdbx_strand_id
1 'polypeptide(L)'
;NMSINRDLEILGMFVEGVPCRSKMLSQSFRNLTEVKNRSSEVMVAYCKLVCSTNVMFYAKDANGKIVESANNSAGVFSVLQGLPREVPAISRNVEFAVYNQPFSIICPGARGGDIPIAWYVNKRALTNKTLATETQGRIQIDDYNRLIFKQVFYEDGRLFTCWQRQRLVGTVRLRVEAETSMKNVHSPAMMIGTTVILVTFLWIYYKALMTNEKMVKYLSFLFKTKVSPNRLI
;
A
#
# COMPACT_ATOMS: atom_id res chain seq x y z
N ASN A 1 -20.68 -7.53 -54.34
CA ASN A 1 -19.71 -6.58 -54.93
C ASN A 1 -19.91 -5.12 -54.53
N MET A 2 -21.13 -4.56 -54.56
CA MET A 2 -21.34 -3.14 -54.23
C MET A 2 -20.99 -2.76 -52.77
N SER A 3 -21.24 -3.63 -51.78
CA SER A 3 -20.89 -3.34 -50.38
C SER A 3 -19.39 -3.42 -50.09
N ILE A 4 -18.65 -4.28 -50.80
CA ILE A 4 -17.20 -4.45 -50.60
C ILE A 4 -16.46 -3.19 -51.08
N ASN A 5 -16.82 -2.65 -52.26
CA ASN A 5 -16.22 -1.42 -52.75
C ASN A 5 -16.47 -0.23 -51.81
N ARG A 6 -17.68 -0.14 -51.23
CA ARG A 6 -17.99 0.88 -50.21
C ARG A 6 -17.19 0.70 -48.93
N ASP A 7 -17.03 -0.53 -48.45
CA ASP A 7 -16.23 -0.81 -47.24
C ASP A 7 -14.75 -0.45 -47.47
N LEU A 8 -14.20 -0.77 -48.65
CA LEU A 8 -12.84 -0.38 -49.04
C LEU A 8 -12.67 1.13 -49.17
N GLU A 9 -13.68 1.83 -49.69
CA GLU A 9 -13.67 3.29 -49.78
C GLU A 9 -13.67 3.94 -48.39
N ILE A 10 -14.50 3.44 -47.46
CA ILE A 10 -14.50 3.89 -46.06
C ILE A 10 -13.15 3.62 -45.41
N LEU A 11 -12.59 2.43 -45.58
CA LEU A 11 -11.26 2.10 -45.07
C LEU A 11 -10.17 2.99 -45.69
N GLY A 12 -10.32 3.42 -46.94
CA GLY A 12 -9.43 4.38 -47.58
C GLY A 12 -9.57 5.81 -47.07
N MET A 13 -10.78 6.24 -46.68
CA MET A 13 -11.01 7.56 -46.08
C MET A 13 -10.41 7.69 -44.68
N PHE A 14 -10.35 6.60 -43.92
CA PHE A 14 -9.79 6.56 -42.57
C PHE A 14 -8.42 5.87 -42.58
N VAL A 15 -7.37 6.64 -42.89
CA VAL A 15 -5.99 6.16 -43.02
C VAL A 15 -5.48 5.46 -41.75
N GLU A 16 -5.94 5.89 -40.56
CA GLU A 16 -5.59 5.25 -39.28
C GLU A 16 -6.50 4.06 -38.92
N GLY A 17 -7.41 3.69 -39.81
CA GLY A 17 -8.39 2.63 -39.65
C GLY A 17 -9.68 3.07 -38.96
N VAL A 18 -10.71 2.23 -39.08
CA VAL A 18 -11.96 2.34 -38.32
C VAL A 18 -12.14 1.13 -37.42
N PRO A 19 -12.85 1.26 -36.28
CA PRO A 19 -13.21 0.12 -35.47
C PRO A 19 -13.92 -0.95 -36.30
N CYS A 20 -13.48 -2.20 -36.23
CA CYS A 20 -13.97 -3.28 -37.10
C CYS A 20 -15.48 -3.54 -36.97
N ARG A 21 -16.09 -3.16 -35.84
CA ARG A 21 -17.55 -3.27 -35.59
C ARG A 21 -18.32 -1.97 -35.79
N SER A 22 -17.68 -0.95 -36.38
CA SER A 22 -18.32 0.32 -36.70
C SER A 22 -19.53 0.13 -37.60
N LYS A 23 -20.62 0.84 -37.32
CA LYS A 23 -21.83 0.84 -38.17
C LYS A 23 -21.58 1.44 -39.56
N MET A 24 -20.43 2.09 -39.77
CA MET A 24 -20.01 2.59 -41.07
C MET A 24 -19.68 1.44 -42.04
N LEU A 25 -19.20 0.31 -41.51
CA LEU A 25 -18.89 -0.89 -42.30
C LEU A 25 -20.14 -1.78 -42.48
N SER A 26 -20.19 -2.48 -43.60
CA SER A 26 -21.30 -3.39 -43.93
C SER A 26 -21.50 -4.49 -42.88
N GLN A 27 -22.73 -5.01 -42.80
CA GLN A 27 -23.04 -6.11 -41.88
C GLN A 27 -22.24 -7.38 -42.22
N SER A 28 -21.96 -7.61 -43.51
CA SER A 28 -21.14 -8.72 -43.98
C SER A 28 -19.72 -8.64 -43.43
N PHE A 29 -19.11 -7.46 -43.43
CA PHE A 29 -17.77 -7.25 -42.85
C PHE A 29 -17.76 -7.46 -41.33
N ARG A 30 -18.77 -6.93 -40.63
CA ARG A 30 -18.89 -7.06 -39.17
C ARG A 30 -19.14 -8.50 -38.70
N ASN A 31 -19.71 -9.32 -39.56
CA ASN A 31 -20.03 -10.72 -39.29
C ASN A 31 -18.90 -11.68 -39.68
N LEU A 32 -17.79 -11.20 -40.25
CA LEU A 32 -16.60 -12.02 -40.46
C LEU A 32 -16.14 -12.65 -39.14
N THR A 33 -15.81 -13.93 -39.17
CA THR A 33 -15.49 -14.73 -37.97
C THR A 33 -14.35 -14.09 -37.17
N GLU A 34 -13.35 -13.56 -37.87
CA GLU A 34 -12.18 -12.87 -37.34
C GLU A 34 -12.55 -11.57 -36.62
N VAL A 35 -13.55 -10.83 -37.11
CA VAL A 35 -14.04 -9.58 -36.52
C VAL A 35 -14.96 -9.85 -35.33
N LYS A 36 -15.79 -10.89 -35.44
CA LYS A 36 -16.77 -11.27 -34.41
C LYS A 36 -16.11 -11.92 -33.18
N ASN A 37 -15.00 -12.63 -33.37
CA ASN A 37 -14.28 -13.26 -32.25
C ASN A 37 -13.25 -12.34 -31.58
N ARG A 38 -12.86 -11.24 -32.24
CA ARG A 38 -11.86 -10.32 -31.68
C ARG A 38 -12.44 -9.36 -30.64
N SER A 39 -11.75 -9.23 -29.51
CA SER A 39 -12.03 -8.25 -28.46
C SER A 39 -11.91 -6.82 -28.98
N SER A 40 -12.80 -5.91 -28.55
CA SER A 40 -12.64 -4.49 -28.88
C SER A 40 -11.52 -3.89 -28.05
N GLU A 41 -10.49 -3.38 -28.71
CA GLU A 41 -9.37 -2.68 -28.08
C GLU A 41 -9.68 -1.17 -28.08
N VAL A 42 -9.47 -0.52 -26.93
CA VAL A 42 -9.60 0.94 -26.81
C VAL A 42 -8.23 1.49 -26.45
N MET A 43 -7.75 2.46 -27.22
CA MET A 43 -6.51 3.16 -26.90
C MET A 43 -6.74 4.06 -25.68
N VAL A 44 -6.27 3.61 -24.51
CA VAL A 44 -6.45 4.34 -23.24
C VAL A 44 -5.42 5.46 -23.05
N ALA A 45 -4.22 5.28 -23.59
CA ALA A 45 -3.16 6.28 -23.56
C ALA A 45 -2.10 5.98 -24.62
N TYR A 46 -1.48 7.03 -25.17
CA TYR A 46 -0.24 6.89 -25.92
C TYR A 46 0.90 6.70 -24.94
N CYS A 47 1.68 5.63 -25.09
CA CYS A 47 2.99 5.53 -24.46
C CYS A 47 3.95 6.48 -25.20
N LYS A 48 3.92 7.78 -24.86
CA LYS A 48 4.87 8.78 -25.37
C LYS A 48 6.11 8.88 -24.47
N LEU A 49 6.62 7.74 -24.01
CA LEU A 49 8.00 7.70 -23.53
C LEU A 49 8.87 7.77 -24.78
N VAL A 50 9.76 8.76 -24.84
CA VAL A 50 10.77 8.82 -25.89
C VAL A 50 11.65 7.59 -25.69
N CYS A 51 11.37 6.51 -26.43
CA CYS A 51 12.31 5.42 -26.56
C CYS A 51 13.54 6.04 -27.22
N SER A 52 14.66 6.13 -26.49
CA SER A 52 15.87 6.68 -27.07
C SER A 52 16.35 5.70 -28.13
N THR A 53 15.98 5.97 -29.38
CA THR A 53 16.39 5.17 -30.53
C THR A 53 17.89 5.39 -30.71
N ASN A 54 18.68 4.34 -30.47
CA ASN A 54 20.12 4.28 -30.71
C ASN A 54 20.98 5.17 -29.79
N VAL A 55 20.92 4.92 -28.49
CA VAL A 55 21.99 5.37 -27.57
C VAL A 55 23.20 4.46 -27.77
N MET A 56 24.07 4.82 -28.72
CA MET A 56 25.40 4.24 -28.80
C MET A 56 26.31 4.95 -27.81
N PHE A 57 26.95 4.17 -26.94
CA PHE A 57 28.03 4.65 -26.08
C PHE A 57 29.37 4.43 -26.79
N TYR A 58 30.26 5.42 -26.74
CA TYR A 58 31.62 5.32 -27.28
C TYR A 58 32.63 5.69 -26.19
N ALA A 59 33.49 4.74 -25.83
CA ALA A 59 34.67 5.03 -25.02
C ALA A 59 35.79 5.51 -25.95
N LYS A 60 36.44 6.63 -25.58
CA LYS A 60 37.55 7.21 -26.34
C LYS A 60 38.81 7.24 -25.49
N ASP A 61 39.96 7.08 -26.13
CA ASP A 61 41.27 7.24 -25.50
C ASP A 61 41.63 8.73 -25.33
N ALA A 62 42.79 9.02 -24.73
CA ALA A 62 43.27 10.39 -24.49
C ALA A 62 43.47 11.20 -25.78
N ASN A 63 43.61 10.52 -26.93
CA ASN A 63 43.77 11.13 -28.25
C ASN A 63 42.42 11.26 -29.00
N GLY A 64 41.30 10.87 -28.35
CA GLY A 64 39.97 10.93 -28.92
C GLY A 64 39.60 9.77 -29.84
N LYS A 65 40.45 8.73 -29.97
CA LYS A 65 40.17 7.54 -30.77
C LYS A 65 39.22 6.61 -30.01
N ILE A 66 38.20 6.11 -30.70
CA ILE A 66 37.23 5.17 -30.13
C ILE A 66 37.94 3.84 -29.84
N VAL A 67 37.96 3.46 -28.56
CA VAL A 67 38.50 2.18 -28.07
C VAL A 67 37.38 1.14 -27.90
N GLU A 68 36.17 1.58 -27.58
CA GLU A 68 35.03 0.69 -27.36
C GLU A 68 33.73 1.37 -27.78
N SER A 69 32.77 0.58 -28.27
CA SER A 69 31.41 1.04 -28.50
C SER A 69 30.40 0.04 -27.97
N ALA A 70 29.38 0.51 -27.25
CA ALA A 70 28.30 -0.33 -26.73
C ALA A 70 26.94 0.17 -27.22
N ASN A 71 26.06 -0.76 -27.58
CA ASN A 71 24.69 -0.45 -27.99
C ASN A 71 23.74 -0.58 -26.81
N ASN A 72 23.56 0.53 -26.08
CA ASN A 72 22.68 0.55 -24.91
C ASN A 72 21.21 0.28 -25.28
N SER A 73 20.85 0.47 -26.56
CA SER A 73 19.49 0.18 -27.07
C SER A 73 19.26 -1.31 -27.29
N ALA A 74 20.33 -2.08 -27.51
CA ALA A 74 20.30 -3.54 -27.56
C ALA A 74 20.50 -4.18 -26.17
N GLY A 75 20.51 -3.38 -25.10
CA GLY A 75 20.81 -3.86 -23.74
C GLY A 75 22.28 -4.24 -23.52
N VAL A 76 23.17 -3.85 -24.43
CA VAL A 76 24.62 -4.08 -24.32
C VAL A 76 25.26 -2.83 -23.73
N PHE A 77 26.04 -3.03 -22.67
CA PHE A 77 26.55 -1.96 -21.82
C PHE A 77 28.06 -2.13 -21.62
N SER A 78 28.81 -1.05 -21.79
CA SER A 78 30.27 -1.06 -21.59
C SER A 78 30.60 -0.97 -20.10
N VAL A 79 31.66 -1.65 -19.64
CA VAL A 79 32.17 -1.50 -18.26
C VAL A 79 32.66 -0.06 -18.02
N LEU A 80 33.17 0.60 -19.06
CA LEU A 80 33.71 1.95 -19.01
C LEU A 80 32.62 3.03 -18.86
N GLN A 81 31.35 2.69 -19.10
CA GLN A 81 30.25 3.64 -18.95
C GLN A 81 29.87 3.90 -17.47
N GLY A 82 30.35 3.03 -16.56
CA GLY A 82 29.93 3.02 -15.15
C GLY A 82 28.52 2.46 -14.92
N LEU A 83 28.07 2.53 -13.67
CA LEU A 83 26.72 2.11 -13.30
C LEU A 83 25.69 3.04 -13.99
N PRO A 84 24.60 2.49 -14.56
CA PRO A 84 23.54 3.32 -15.12
C PRO A 84 22.97 4.24 -14.04
N ARG A 85 22.56 5.46 -14.44
CA ARG A 85 21.93 6.40 -13.50
C ARG A 85 20.70 5.76 -12.88
N GLU A 86 20.68 5.69 -11.56
CA GLU A 86 19.51 5.22 -10.83
C GLU A 86 18.30 6.10 -11.17
N VAL A 87 17.19 5.44 -11.52
CA VAL A 87 15.91 6.13 -11.69
C VAL A 87 15.55 6.71 -10.32
N PRO A 88 15.15 8.00 -10.21
CA PRO A 88 14.82 8.59 -8.94
C PRO A 88 13.78 7.72 -8.21
N ALA A 89 14.13 7.32 -6.99
CA ALA A 89 13.30 6.43 -6.20
C ALA A 89 11.92 7.08 -5.96
N ILE A 90 10.86 6.37 -6.35
CA ILE A 90 9.49 6.77 -6.03
C ILE A 90 9.27 6.44 -4.56
N SER A 91 8.74 7.38 -3.78
CA SER A 91 8.41 7.16 -2.38
C SER A 91 7.25 6.17 -2.26
N ARG A 92 7.45 5.09 -1.49
CA ARG A 92 6.45 4.03 -1.32
C ARG A 92 6.15 3.85 0.16
N ASN A 93 4.87 3.86 0.52
CA ASN A 93 4.45 3.55 1.89
C ASN A 93 3.42 2.42 1.92
N VAL A 94 3.40 1.66 3.01
CA VAL A 94 2.35 0.68 3.32
C VAL A 94 1.68 1.15 4.60
N GLU A 95 0.40 1.47 4.49
CA GLU A 95 -0.39 1.99 5.60
C GLU A 95 -1.33 0.89 6.09
N PHE A 96 -1.44 0.76 7.41
CA PHE A 96 -2.34 -0.19 8.06
C PHE A 96 -3.47 0.57 8.74
N ALA A 97 -4.71 0.24 8.35
CA ALA A 97 -5.91 0.81 8.91
C ALA A 97 -6.73 -0.27 9.60
N VAL A 98 -7.40 0.12 10.69
CA VAL A 98 -8.31 -0.76 11.42
C VAL A 98 -9.70 -0.67 10.80
N TYR A 99 -10.36 -1.82 10.63
CA TYR A 99 -11.72 -1.91 10.13
C TYR A 99 -12.68 -1.03 10.95
N ASN A 100 -13.56 -0.31 10.25
CA ASN A 100 -14.59 0.57 10.79
C ASN A 100 -14.07 1.76 11.65
N GLN A 101 -12.78 2.06 11.58
CA GLN A 101 -12.17 3.22 12.24
C GLN A 101 -11.90 4.35 11.23
N PRO A 102 -11.87 5.62 11.66
CA PRO A 102 -11.45 6.73 10.82
C PRO A 102 -9.96 6.61 10.50
N PHE A 103 -9.57 7.01 9.28
CA PHE A 103 -8.19 6.94 8.82
C PHE A 103 -7.89 8.02 7.79
N SER A 104 -6.63 8.38 7.63
CA SER A 104 -6.21 9.34 6.60
C SER A 104 -4.95 8.88 5.90
N ILE A 105 -4.93 8.93 4.57
CA ILE A 105 -3.75 8.66 3.76
C ILE A 105 -3.12 9.98 3.30
N ILE A 106 -1.82 10.10 3.49
CA ILE A 106 -1.00 11.23 3.05
C ILE A 106 -0.08 10.73 1.93
N CYS A 107 0.17 11.57 0.91
CA CYS A 107 1.10 11.22 -0.15
C CYS A 107 2.55 11.24 0.40
N PRO A 108 3.32 10.15 0.27
CA PRO A 108 4.63 10.03 0.88
C PRO A 108 5.75 10.72 0.08
N GLY A 109 5.42 11.30 -1.08
CA GLY A 109 6.39 11.98 -1.95
C GLY A 109 5.88 13.33 -2.44
N ALA A 110 6.77 14.31 -2.49
CA ALA A 110 6.48 15.64 -3.00
C ALA A 110 7.63 16.11 -3.92
N ARG A 111 7.30 16.82 -5.00
CA ARG A 111 8.29 17.42 -5.92
C ARG A 111 8.73 18.84 -5.53
N GLY A 112 8.46 19.26 -4.30
CA GLY A 112 8.71 20.62 -3.81
C GLY A 112 7.70 21.64 -4.34
N GLY A 113 7.43 22.68 -3.54
CA GLY A 113 6.42 23.72 -3.82
C GLY A 113 4.97 23.29 -3.53
N ASP A 114 4.05 24.27 -3.48
CA ASP A 114 2.61 24.08 -3.30
C ASP A 114 1.92 23.57 -4.59
N ILE A 115 2.26 22.35 -5.00
CA ILE A 115 1.66 21.70 -6.17
C ILE A 115 0.56 20.74 -5.72
N PRO A 116 -0.69 20.89 -6.22
CA PRO A 116 -1.80 20.03 -5.81
C PRO A 116 -1.55 18.57 -6.21
N ILE A 117 -2.04 17.67 -5.37
CA ILE A 117 -1.85 16.23 -5.52
C ILE A 117 -3.12 15.62 -6.09
N ALA A 118 -2.97 14.91 -7.21
CA ALA A 118 -4.04 14.11 -7.78
C ALA A 118 -3.91 12.65 -7.33
N TRP A 119 -4.99 12.10 -6.78
CA TRP A 119 -5.05 10.71 -6.34
C TRP A 119 -5.63 9.81 -7.42
N TYR A 120 -5.04 8.63 -7.56
CA TYR A 120 -5.47 7.61 -8.51
C TYR A 120 -5.52 6.24 -7.86
N VAL A 121 -6.52 5.46 -8.25
CA VAL A 121 -6.60 4.02 -8.00
C VAL A 121 -6.62 3.34 -9.36
N ASN A 122 -5.64 2.45 -9.58
CA ASN A 122 -5.39 1.83 -10.88
C ASN A 122 -5.17 2.89 -11.98
N LYS A 123 -6.19 3.18 -12.79
CA LYS A 123 -6.16 4.18 -13.88
C LYS A 123 -7.19 5.30 -13.73
N ARG A 124 -7.91 5.32 -12.59
CA ARG A 124 -9.02 6.24 -12.37
C ARG A 124 -8.61 7.34 -11.41
N ALA A 125 -8.82 8.58 -11.83
CA ALA A 125 -8.66 9.74 -10.96
C ALA A 125 -9.75 9.76 -9.89
N LEU A 126 -9.34 9.94 -8.64
CA LEU A 126 -10.24 10.15 -7.52
C LEU A 126 -10.53 11.65 -7.40
N THR A 127 -11.81 11.99 -7.36
CA THR A 127 -12.29 13.34 -7.09
C THR A 127 -13.33 13.28 -5.98
N ASN A 128 -13.55 14.38 -5.26
CA ASN A 128 -14.60 14.45 -4.25
C ASN A 128 -15.97 14.07 -4.81
N LYS A 129 -16.29 14.47 -6.04
CA LYS A 129 -17.55 14.11 -6.69
C LYS A 129 -17.68 12.60 -6.91
N THR A 130 -16.65 11.95 -7.48
CA THR A 130 -16.70 10.50 -7.73
C THR A 130 -16.71 9.70 -6.43
N LEU A 131 -15.93 10.12 -5.43
CA LEU A 131 -15.88 9.46 -4.13
C LEU A 131 -17.21 9.61 -3.38
N ALA A 132 -17.83 10.79 -3.43
CA ALA A 132 -19.11 11.03 -2.80
C ALA A 132 -20.21 10.12 -3.36
N THR A 133 -20.27 9.94 -4.68
CA THR A 133 -21.25 9.05 -5.32
C THR A 133 -21.03 7.58 -4.93
N GLU A 134 -19.79 7.10 -4.91
CA GLU A 134 -19.50 5.67 -4.71
C GLU A 134 -19.50 5.23 -3.26
N THR A 135 -19.07 6.13 -2.38
CA THR A 135 -18.88 5.85 -0.97
C THR A 135 -19.92 6.54 -0.11
N GLN A 136 -20.93 7.17 -0.73
CA GLN A 136 -21.96 7.97 -0.06
C GLN A 136 -21.33 9.06 0.84
N GLY A 137 -20.21 9.64 0.38
CA GLY A 137 -19.48 10.69 1.10
C GLY A 137 -18.65 10.20 2.31
N ARG A 138 -18.43 8.88 2.44
CA ARG A 138 -17.57 8.27 3.47
C ARG A 138 -16.10 8.58 3.26
N ILE A 139 -15.64 8.60 2.00
CA ILE A 139 -14.27 8.96 1.63
C ILE A 139 -14.28 10.35 0.97
N GLN A 140 -13.37 11.21 1.41
CA GLN A 140 -13.24 12.58 0.90
C GLN A 140 -11.76 12.95 0.73
N ILE A 141 -11.48 13.89 -0.16
CA ILE A 141 -10.18 14.55 -0.31
C ILE A 141 -10.31 15.91 0.36
N ASP A 142 -9.46 16.18 1.35
CA ASP A 142 -9.47 17.46 2.04
C ASP A 142 -8.66 18.54 1.31
N ASP A 143 -8.64 19.76 1.86
CA ASP A 143 -7.93 20.91 1.30
C ASP A 143 -6.40 20.72 1.27
N TYR A 144 -5.88 19.78 2.08
CA TYR A 144 -4.47 19.39 2.11
C TYR A 144 -4.15 18.24 1.14
N ASN A 145 -5.09 17.87 0.27
CA ASN A 145 -5.00 16.75 -0.66
C ASN A 145 -4.74 15.40 0.03
N ARG A 146 -5.27 15.18 1.23
CA ARG A 146 -5.24 13.89 1.95
C ARG A 146 -6.54 13.14 1.66
N LEU A 147 -6.46 11.81 1.56
CA LEU A 147 -7.65 10.96 1.49
C LEU A 147 -8.12 10.68 2.90
N ILE A 148 -9.26 11.22 3.28
CA ILE A 148 -9.90 11.07 4.59
C ILE A 148 -11.01 10.02 4.49
N PHE A 149 -10.90 8.99 5.32
CA PHE A 149 -11.87 7.92 5.49
C PHE A 149 -12.60 8.16 6.82
N LYS A 150 -13.91 8.39 6.78
CA LYS A 150 -14.71 8.45 8.02
C LYS A 150 -14.74 7.08 8.72
N GLN A 151 -14.83 6.02 7.93
CA GLN A 151 -14.78 4.62 8.34
C GLN A 151 -14.10 3.83 7.23
N VAL A 152 -13.13 2.99 7.56
CA VAL A 152 -12.41 2.14 6.60
C VAL A 152 -13.06 0.76 6.50
N PHE A 153 -13.29 0.28 5.29
CA PHE A 153 -13.79 -1.08 5.02
C PHE A 153 -12.72 -1.95 4.34
N TYR A 154 -12.87 -3.28 4.40
CA TYR A 154 -11.88 -4.19 3.82
C TYR A 154 -11.70 -3.98 2.30
N GLU A 155 -12.76 -3.61 1.60
CA GLU A 155 -12.75 -3.33 0.16
C GLU A 155 -11.91 -2.09 -0.18
N ASP A 156 -11.69 -1.19 0.78
CA ASP A 156 -10.83 -0.02 0.58
C ASP A 156 -9.35 -0.39 0.51
N GLY A 157 -8.97 -1.60 0.93
CA GLY A 157 -7.61 -2.11 0.89
C GLY A 157 -7.07 -2.25 -0.53
N ARG A 158 -6.37 -1.22 -1.03
CA ARG A 158 -5.84 -1.18 -2.40
C ARG A 158 -4.60 -0.28 -2.51
N LEU A 159 -4.02 -0.24 -3.71
CA LEU A 159 -2.91 0.65 -4.03
C LEU A 159 -3.44 2.02 -4.49
N PHE A 160 -3.12 3.05 -3.74
CA PHE A 160 -3.32 4.44 -4.09
C PHE A 160 -2.02 5.00 -4.66
N THR A 161 -2.15 5.81 -5.71
CA THR A 161 -1.00 6.50 -6.31
C THR A 161 -1.27 7.99 -6.29
N CYS A 162 -0.26 8.77 -5.90
CA CYS A 162 -0.34 10.23 -5.89
C CYS A 162 0.56 10.82 -6.97
N TRP A 163 0.02 11.81 -7.67
CA TRP A 163 0.60 12.40 -8.86
C TRP A 163 0.66 13.92 -8.75
N GLN A 164 1.75 14.51 -9.25
CA GLN A 164 1.92 15.95 -9.40
C GLN A 164 2.36 16.27 -10.82
N ARG A 165 1.65 17.19 -11.50
CA ARG A 165 1.90 17.57 -12.91
C ARG A 165 2.09 16.35 -13.83
N GLN A 166 1.19 15.37 -13.73
CA GLN A 166 1.22 14.13 -14.52
C GLN A 166 2.47 13.25 -14.31
N ARG A 167 3.21 13.45 -13.21
CA ARG A 167 4.30 12.56 -12.81
C ARG A 167 3.97 11.88 -11.49
N LEU A 168 4.27 10.59 -11.42
CA LEU A 168 4.13 9.79 -10.21
C LEU A 168 5.14 10.30 -9.17
N VAL A 169 4.64 10.61 -7.97
CA VAL A 169 5.48 11.10 -6.86
C VAL A 169 5.47 10.16 -5.66
N GLY A 170 4.41 9.38 -5.49
CA GLY A 170 4.37 8.36 -4.46
C GLY A 170 3.28 7.32 -4.65
N THR A 171 3.42 6.22 -3.93
CA THR A 171 2.45 5.13 -3.90
C THR A 171 2.18 4.73 -2.46
N VAL A 172 0.91 4.53 -2.11
CA VAL A 172 0.48 4.08 -0.78
C VAL A 172 -0.33 2.80 -0.92
N ARG A 173 0.11 1.71 -0.30
CA ARG A 173 -0.67 0.47 -0.22
C ARG A 173 -1.43 0.44 1.09
N LEU A 174 -2.76 0.56 1.04
CA LEU A 174 -3.60 0.43 2.23
C LEU A 174 -3.87 -1.05 2.51
N ARG A 175 -3.60 -1.48 3.75
CA ARG A 175 -4.00 -2.77 4.31
C ARG A 175 -5.01 -2.52 5.41
N VAL A 176 -6.13 -3.24 5.36
CA VAL A 176 -7.20 -3.11 6.35
C VAL A 176 -7.22 -4.37 7.18
N GLU A 177 -7.10 -4.20 8.49
CA GLU A 177 -7.02 -5.29 9.46
C GLU A 177 -8.18 -5.22 10.44
N ALA A 178 -8.57 -6.36 11.00
CA ALA A 178 -9.51 -6.39 12.12
C ALA A 178 -8.84 -5.74 13.34
N GLU A 179 -9.65 -5.14 14.22
CA GLU A 179 -9.14 -4.58 15.47
C GLU A 179 -8.54 -5.69 16.35
N THR A 180 -7.22 -5.87 16.28
CA THR A 180 -6.48 -6.72 17.20
C THR A 180 -6.17 -5.90 18.45
N SER A 181 -7.22 -5.63 19.23
CA SER A 181 -7.06 -4.93 20.49
C SER A 181 -6.23 -5.79 21.45
N MET A 182 -4.91 -5.57 21.47
CA MET A 182 -3.98 -6.18 22.44
C MET A 182 -4.35 -5.81 23.89
N LYS A 183 -5.24 -4.84 24.11
CA LYS A 183 -5.82 -4.51 25.42
C LYS A 183 -6.44 -5.73 26.12
N ASN A 184 -7.05 -6.65 25.36
CA ASN A 184 -7.71 -7.82 25.94
C ASN A 184 -6.74 -8.97 26.27
N VAL A 185 -5.50 -8.93 25.80
CA VAL A 185 -4.49 -9.98 26.05
C VAL A 185 -3.49 -9.57 27.12
N HIS A 186 -3.13 -8.28 27.18
CA HIS A 186 -2.14 -7.79 28.14
C HIS A 186 -2.61 -7.89 29.60
N SER A 187 -3.88 -7.59 29.87
CA SER A 187 -4.45 -7.66 31.22
C SER A 187 -4.47 -9.08 31.80
N PRO A 188 -5.05 -10.11 31.14
CA PRO A 188 -5.07 -11.46 31.71
C PRO A 188 -3.68 -12.09 31.75
N ALA A 189 -2.80 -11.86 30.77
CA ALA A 189 -1.46 -12.43 30.77
C ALA A 189 -0.59 -11.91 31.92
N MET A 190 -0.65 -10.59 32.21
CA MET A 190 0.08 -10.03 33.36
C MET A 190 -0.53 -10.43 34.71
N MET A 191 -1.85 -10.60 34.78
CA MET A 191 -2.52 -11.11 36.00
C MET A 191 -2.09 -12.54 36.31
N ILE A 192 -2.09 -13.43 35.30
CA ILE A 192 -1.64 -14.83 35.47
C ILE A 192 -0.17 -14.87 35.93
N GLY A 193 0.70 -14.12 35.25
CA GLY A 193 2.12 -14.06 35.59
C GLY A 193 2.37 -13.60 37.03
N THR A 194 1.68 -12.54 37.47
CA THR A 194 1.81 -12.02 38.84
C THR A 194 1.27 -12.99 39.90
N THR A 195 0.15 -13.68 39.65
CA THR A 195 -0.35 -14.72 40.56
C THR A 195 0.60 -15.90 40.73
N VAL A 196 1.21 -16.40 39.65
CA VAL A 196 2.15 -17.53 39.72
C VAL A 196 3.39 -17.15 40.55
N ILE A 197 3.88 -15.93 40.37
CA ILE A 197 5.02 -15.42 41.15
C ILE A 197 4.66 -15.32 42.64
N LEU A 198 3.51 -14.74 42.99
CA LEU A 198 3.09 -14.63 44.40
C LEU A 198 2.91 -16.00 45.07
N VAL A 199 2.28 -16.94 44.39
CA VAL A 199 2.06 -18.29 44.91
C VAL A 199 3.38 -19.02 45.16
N THR A 200 4.36 -18.89 44.25
CA THR A 200 5.67 -19.51 44.44
C THR A 200 6.44 -18.91 45.63
N PHE A 201 6.43 -17.58 45.80
CA PHE A 201 7.03 -16.94 46.98
C PHE A 201 6.33 -17.34 48.29
N LEU A 202 5.00 -17.37 48.32
CA LEU A 202 4.24 -17.82 49.49
C LEU A 202 4.53 -19.29 49.84
N TRP A 203 4.67 -20.14 48.83
CA TRP A 203 5.00 -21.55 49.03
C TRP A 203 6.42 -21.74 49.58
N ILE A 204 7.41 -21.01 49.03
CA ILE A 204 8.78 -21.00 49.54
C ILE A 204 8.81 -20.49 51.00
N TYR A 205 8.07 -19.41 51.29
CA TYR A 205 7.97 -18.86 52.64
C TYR A 205 7.34 -19.85 53.63
N TYR A 206 6.24 -20.51 53.25
CA TYR A 206 5.60 -21.56 54.05
C TYR A 206 6.54 -22.73 54.31
N LYS A 207 7.26 -23.20 53.27
CA LYS A 207 8.27 -24.25 53.42
C LYS A 207 9.40 -23.83 54.37
N ALA A 208 9.89 -22.59 54.27
CA ALA A 208 10.93 -22.07 55.15
C ALA A 208 10.47 -21.99 56.63
N LEU A 209 9.22 -21.59 56.88
CA LEU A 209 8.61 -21.57 58.21
C LEU A 209 8.47 -22.97 58.80
N MET A 210 8.01 -23.94 58.02
CA MET A 210 7.81 -25.31 58.49
C MET A 210 9.12 -26.09 58.67
N THR A 211 10.19 -25.69 58.00
CA THR A 211 11.51 -26.34 58.13
C THR A 211 12.34 -25.78 59.29
N ASN A 212 12.04 -24.56 59.76
CA ASN A 212 12.70 -23.93 60.90
C ASN A 212 11.87 -24.08 62.19
N GLU A 213 12.15 -25.10 63.00
CA GLU A 213 11.49 -25.33 64.31
C GLU A 213 11.58 -24.11 65.26
N LYS A 214 12.62 -23.27 65.10
CA LYS A 214 12.84 -22.07 65.93
C LYS A 214 11.84 -20.93 65.67
N MET A 215 11.27 -20.83 64.47
CA MET A 215 10.33 -19.76 64.10
C MET A 215 8.88 -20.07 64.52
N VAL A 216 8.49 -21.35 64.56
CA VAL A 216 7.17 -21.81 65.01
C VAL A 216 6.92 -21.43 66.48
N LYS A 217 7.95 -21.51 67.34
CA LYS A 217 7.85 -21.08 68.74
C LYS A 217 7.60 -19.57 68.88
N TYR A 218 8.20 -18.72 68.04
CA TYR A 218 8.06 -17.25 68.14
C TYR A 218 6.64 -16.75 67.77
N LEU A 219 6.03 -17.34 66.74
CA LEU A 219 4.65 -17.00 66.33
C LEU A 219 3.61 -17.45 67.37
N SER A 220 3.81 -18.61 68.00
CA SER A 220 2.95 -19.07 69.12
C SER A 220 3.04 -18.17 70.36
N PHE A 221 4.14 -17.43 70.52
CA PHE A 221 4.37 -16.51 71.63
C PHE A 221 3.68 -15.16 71.41
N LEU A 222 3.65 -14.66 70.16
CA LEU A 222 3.03 -13.37 69.82
C LEU A 222 1.50 -13.36 69.90
N PHE A 223 0.84 -14.51 69.73
CA PHE A 223 -0.62 -14.61 69.85
C PHE A 223 -1.14 -14.86 71.28
N LYS A 224 -0.25 -14.96 72.29
CA LYS A 224 -0.64 -15.36 73.66
C LYS A 224 -0.75 -14.21 74.68
N THR A 225 -0.53 -12.95 74.30
CA THR A 225 -0.57 -11.81 75.24
C THR A 225 -1.64 -10.78 74.89
N LYS A 226 -2.92 -11.13 75.07
CA LYS A 226 -3.98 -10.13 75.27
C LYS A 226 -5.23 -10.69 75.96
N VAL A 227 -5.10 -11.04 77.24
CA VAL A 227 -6.23 -11.00 78.18
C VAL A 227 -5.70 -10.43 79.50
N SER A 228 -5.87 -9.13 79.70
CA SER A 228 -5.80 -8.51 81.03
C SER A 228 -7.23 -8.45 81.57
N PRO A 229 -7.50 -8.95 82.79
CA PRO A 229 -8.82 -8.89 83.39
C PRO A 229 -9.08 -7.48 83.94
N ASN A 230 -10.19 -6.86 83.51
CA ASN A 230 -10.74 -5.68 84.15
C ASN A 230 -11.01 -5.95 85.63
N ARG A 231 -10.39 -5.18 86.52
CA ARG A 231 -10.74 -5.07 87.93
C ARG A 231 -11.60 -3.82 88.08
N LEU A 232 -12.88 -4.00 88.41
CA LEU A 232 -13.83 -2.96 88.80
C LEU A 232 -13.95 -2.96 90.33
N ILE A 233 -13.87 -1.74 90.88
CA ILE A 233 -14.25 -1.29 92.25
C ILE A 233 -13.32 -1.73 93.39
#